data_AF-A0A835QMM0-F1
#
_entry.id   AF-A0A835QMM0-F1
#
_cell.length_a   1.000
_cell.length_b   1.000
_cell.length_c   1.000
_cell.angle_alpha   90.00
_cell.angle_beta   90.00
_cell.angle_gamma   90.00
#
_symmetry.space_group_name_H-M   'P 1'
#
loop_
_entity.id
_entity.type
_entity.pdbx_description
1 polymer ?
#
loop_
_entity_poly.entity_id
_entity_poly.type
_entity_poly.pdbx_seq_one_letter_code
_entity_poly.pdbx_strand_id
1 'polypeptide(L)'
;MVIVKCFRFLPRHFLLHGFHELPRFHLKARSLFLVTPPCNSSSDDHRKKPMKDVLLQNLDVSADIYCHLVDDCARLRLLEEGKKIHKHILWHQAHLNNPKLLEKLSLMYLSCNEIYLARFIFDEIPKPSIFLCNAMIRAYAWKGPFDQAIDLYYRLIGSGIVPNKYTYPSVLKACSTLQALEEGTDIHNHARSMGLECDVFISTSLIDMYTKCGRLQDARQVFIQITNRDVVSWNAMVAGCSLHGLYVDAVGFLHEMQSQGIAPNSSTVVGILPVVGETKALKQGKSIHCFCLRRFFDEDNILVSTALLDMYAKCESLGYARIIFNKISPKNEVTWSAMIGGYVQCEMMLEALVLFGHLMLNSNMASTSLACVLRACASLADLKKGWKH
;
A
#
# COMPACT_ATOMS: atom_id res chain seq x y z
N MET A 1 -12.93 -19.67 -23.48
CA MET A 1 -14.08 -19.56 -22.56
C MET A 1 -13.61 -20.04 -21.18
N VAL A 2 -12.98 -19.16 -20.41
CA VAL A 2 -12.46 -19.49 -19.07
C VAL A 2 -13.53 -19.09 -18.05
N ILE A 3 -14.05 -20.06 -17.33
CA ILE A 3 -15.04 -19.89 -16.27
C ILE A 3 -14.35 -19.24 -15.08
N VAL A 4 -14.58 -17.94 -14.89
CA VAL A 4 -14.24 -17.23 -13.65
C VAL A 4 -15.25 -17.67 -12.59
N LYS A 5 -14.80 -18.46 -11.60
CA LYS A 5 -15.61 -18.78 -10.43
C LYS A 5 -15.88 -17.50 -9.65
N CYS A 6 -17.08 -16.96 -9.80
CA CYS A 6 -17.63 -15.95 -8.90
C CYS A 6 -17.71 -16.53 -7.48
N PHE A 7 -16.85 -16.07 -6.57
CA PHE A 7 -17.14 -16.18 -5.15
C PHE A 7 -18.24 -15.16 -4.84
N ARG A 8 -19.48 -15.63 -4.83
CA ARG A 8 -20.62 -14.87 -4.27
C ARG A 8 -20.40 -14.77 -2.77
N PHE A 9 -20.04 -13.59 -2.28
CA PHE A 9 -20.20 -13.26 -0.87
C PHE A 9 -21.70 -13.09 -0.59
N LEU A 10 -22.21 -13.81 0.41
CA LEU A 10 -23.57 -13.65 0.89
C LEU A 10 -23.72 -12.30 1.62
N PRO A 11 -24.87 -11.62 1.52
CA PRO A 11 -25.10 -10.33 2.17
C PRO A 11 -25.08 -10.47 3.69
N ARG A 12 -24.19 -9.71 4.36
CA ARG A 12 -24.12 -9.64 5.83
C ARG A 12 -25.22 -8.73 6.38
N HIS A 13 -26.47 -9.17 6.30
CA HIS A 13 -27.56 -8.61 7.09
C HIS A 13 -27.81 -9.48 8.34
N PHE A 14 -27.78 -8.82 9.50
CA PHE A 14 -28.19 -9.31 10.83
C PHE A 14 -27.46 -10.53 11.41
N LEU A 15 -26.63 -10.28 12.43
CA LEU A 15 -26.55 -11.09 13.65
C LEU A 15 -25.92 -10.22 14.77
N LEU A 16 -26.76 -9.36 15.36
CA LEU A 16 -26.58 -8.90 16.73
C LEU A 16 -26.99 -10.07 17.62
N HIS A 17 -26.06 -10.71 18.33
CA HIS A 17 -26.31 -11.26 19.66
C HIS A 17 -25.02 -11.67 20.35
N GLY A 18 -24.74 -10.95 21.45
CA GLY A 18 -24.28 -11.49 22.73
C GLY A 18 -22.84 -11.95 22.86
N PHE A 19 -22.01 -11.19 23.58
CA PHE A 19 -21.00 -11.75 24.48
C PHE A 19 -20.79 -10.83 25.69
N HIS A 20 -21.49 -11.16 26.78
CA HIS A 20 -20.97 -10.94 28.12
C HIS A 20 -19.83 -11.94 28.34
N GLU A 21 -18.64 -11.46 28.77
CA GLU A 21 -17.69 -12.09 29.70
C GLU A 21 -16.28 -11.45 29.60
N LEU A 22 -15.95 -10.60 30.59
CA LEU A 22 -14.59 -10.29 31.06
C LEU A 22 -14.36 -11.11 32.35
N PRO A 23 -13.13 -11.54 32.72
CA PRO A 23 -11.81 -11.00 32.34
C PRO A 23 -10.79 -12.08 31.83
N ARG A 24 -10.25 -11.91 30.61
CA ARG A 24 -9.26 -12.83 29.99
C ARG A 24 -7.83 -12.29 29.86
N PHE A 25 -7.58 -11.05 30.30
CA PHE A 25 -6.31 -10.35 30.05
C PHE A 25 -5.10 -10.98 30.78
N HIS A 26 -5.24 -11.35 32.06
CA HIS A 26 -4.11 -11.81 32.88
C HIS A 26 -3.50 -13.16 32.43
N LEU A 27 -4.28 -14.03 31.78
CA LEU A 27 -3.84 -15.39 31.43
C LEU A 27 -3.23 -15.48 30.02
N LYS A 28 -3.75 -14.72 29.03
CA LYS A 28 -3.22 -14.76 27.64
C LYS A 28 -1.99 -13.87 27.43
N ALA A 29 -1.84 -12.77 28.17
CA ALA A 29 -0.63 -11.95 28.09
C ALA A 29 0.60 -12.71 28.64
N ARG A 30 0.44 -13.52 29.69
CA ARG A 30 1.54 -14.33 30.25
C ARG A 30 2.12 -15.34 29.25
N SER A 31 1.31 -15.94 28.37
CA SER A 31 1.78 -16.94 27.40
C SER A 31 2.54 -16.36 26.20
N LEU A 32 2.31 -15.10 25.83
CA LEU A 32 2.98 -14.45 24.67
C LEU A 32 4.41 -13.97 24.97
N PHE A 33 4.77 -13.80 26.26
CA PHE A 33 6.05 -13.22 26.69
C PHE A 33 6.96 -14.22 27.42
N LEU A 34 6.67 -15.53 27.34
CA LEU A 34 7.39 -16.61 28.02
C LEU A 34 8.34 -17.41 27.11
N VAL A 35 9.08 -16.79 26.20
CA VAL A 35 10.29 -17.42 25.64
C VAL A 35 11.31 -16.33 25.29
N THR A 36 12.32 -16.15 26.14
CA THR A 36 13.78 -16.08 25.84
C THR A 36 14.53 -15.47 27.04
N PRO A 37 15.69 -16.02 27.45
CA PRO A 37 16.51 -15.46 28.53
C PRO A 37 17.29 -14.22 28.05
N PRO A 38 17.83 -13.38 28.96
CA PRO A 38 18.45 -12.12 28.58
C PRO A 38 19.82 -12.36 27.92
N CYS A 39 19.96 -11.95 26.65
CA CYS A 39 21.27 -11.75 26.04
C CYS A 39 21.81 -10.37 26.40
N ASN A 40 22.93 -10.35 27.11
CA ASN A 40 23.76 -9.16 27.30
C ASN A 40 24.38 -8.75 25.96
N SER A 41 24.17 -7.50 25.53
CA SER A 41 25.16 -6.79 24.73
C SER A 41 25.12 -5.30 25.02
N SER A 42 26.32 -4.78 25.28
CA SER A 42 26.66 -3.41 25.63
C SER A 42 26.94 -2.57 24.39
N SER A 43 26.35 -1.37 24.31
CA SER A 43 27.05 -0.16 23.88
C SER A 43 26.24 1.09 24.22
N ASP A 44 26.97 2.09 24.70
CA ASP A 44 26.51 3.36 25.24
C ASP A 44 25.73 4.19 24.23
N ASP A 45 24.59 4.73 24.69
CA ASP A 45 23.97 5.90 24.07
C ASP A 45 23.41 6.75 25.22
N HIS A 46 23.94 7.98 25.36
CA HIS A 46 23.58 8.93 26.41
C HIS A 46 22.08 9.29 26.44
N ARG A 47 21.31 8.91 25.41
CA ARG A 47 19.84 9.04 25.35
C ARG A 47 19.07 7.94 26.10
N LYS A 48 19.73 6.84 26.51
CA LYS A 48 19.14 5.70 27.23
C LYS A 48 19.15 5.84 28.75
N LYS A 49 19.79 6.88 29.29
CA LYS A 49 19.94 7.10 30.75
C LYS A 49 18.61 7.16 31.50
N PRO A 50 17.62 8.00 31.11
CA PRO A 50 16.35 8.06 31.84
C PRO A 50 15.50 6.78 31.70
N MET A 51 15.65 6.02 30.62
CA MET A 51 14.95 4.74 30.41
C MET A 51 15.51 3.60 31.27
N LYS A 52 16.83 3.54 31.46
CA LYS A 52 17.46 2.52 32.30
C LYS A 52 17.12 2.71 33.77
N ASP A 53 17.04 3.95 34.24
CA ASP A 53 16.78 4.26 35.65
C ASP A 53 15.34 3.93 36.06
N VAL A 54 14.35 4.14 35.19
CA VAL A 54 12.94 3.76 35.42
C VAL A 54 12.73 2.24 35.37
N LEU A 55 13.48 1.51 34.55
CA LEU A 55 13.37 0.05 34.41
C LEU A 55 14.06 -0.74 35.53
N LEU A 56 14.91 -0.08 36.35
CA LEU A 56 15.74 -0.72 37.37
C LEU A 56 15.30 -0.44 38.82
N GLN A 57 14.40 0.53 39.04
CA GLN A 57 13.93 0.88 40.37
C GLN A 57 12.41 0.78 40.39
N ASN A 58 11.87 -0.13 41.22
CA ASN A 58 10.43 -0.31 41.49
C ASN A 58 9.81 0.97 42.10
N LEU A 59 9.81 2.07 41.36
CA LEU A 59 9.23 3.36 41.71
C LEU A 59 7.78 3.39 41.26
N ASP A 60 6.94 4.08 42.01
CA ASP A 60 5.56 4.36 41.62
C ASP A 60 5.58 5.38 40.46
N VAL A 61 5.65 4.86 39.23
CA VAL A 61 5.76 5.67 38.01
C VAL A 61 4.38 6.22 37.66
N SER A 62 4.26 7.54 37.62
CA SER A 62 3.00 8.18 37.21
C SER A 62 2.63 7.83 35.76
N ALA A 63 1.32 7.83 35.46
CA ALA A 63 0.82 7.53 34.12
C ALA A 63 1.40 8.46 33.03
N ASP A 64 1.77 9.69 33.39
CA ASP A 64 2.36 10.68 32.47
C ASP A 64 3.77 10.29 32.03
N ILE A 65 4.58 9.73 32.94
CA ILE A 65 5.92 9.23 32.60
C ILE A 65 5.82 8.07 31.61
N TYR A 66 4.88 7.14 31.82
CA TYR A 66 4.63 6.07 30.84
C TYR A 66 4.21 6.62 29.48
N CYS A 67 3.35 7.64 29.45
CA CYS A 67 2.94 8.27 28.19
C CYS A 67 4.14 8.84 27.43
N HIS A 68 5.04 9.56 28.11
CA HIS A 68 6.25 10.11 27.50
C HIS A 68 7.20 9.02 26.98
N LEU A 69 7.44 7.97 27.77
CA LEU A 69 8.31 6.86 27.37
C LEU A 69 7.75 6.11 26.15
N VAL A 70 6.43 5.90 26.10
CA VAL A 70 5.78 5.25 24.96
C VAL A 70 5.84 6.13 23.71
N ASP A 71 5.65 7.45 23.84
CA ASP A 71 5.79 8.40 22.74
C ASP A 71 7.22 8.41 22.17
N ASP A 72 8.23 8.36 23.05
CA ASP A 72 9.63 8.27 22.64
C ASP A 72 9.94 6.95 21.91
N CYS A 73 9.42 5.83 22.41
CA CYS A 73 9.53 4.54 21.71
C CYS A 73 8.84 4.58 20.33
N ALA A 74 7.68 5.21 20.21
CA ALA A 74 6.96 5.34 18.95
C ALA A 74 7.77 6.19 17.94
N ARG A 75 8.26 7.34 18.39
CA ARG A 75 9.05 8.28 17.57
C ARG A 75 10.37 7.68 17.09
N LEU A 76 11.05 6.94 17.96
CA LEU A 76 12.35 6.32 17.68
C LEU A 76 12.24 4.88 17.14
N ARG A 77 11.02 4.34 17.04
CA ARG A 77 10.73 2.95 16.62
C ARG A 77 11.48 1.90 17.44
N LEU A 78 11.57 2.10 18.75
CA LEU A 78 12.28 1.22 19.69
C LEU A 78 11.38 0.07 20.14
N LEU A 79 11.22 -0.95 19.30
CA LEU A 79 10.30 -2.06 19.56
C LEU A 79 10.63 -2.83 20.86
N GLU A 80 11.89 -3.20 21.06
CA GLU A 80 12.27 -4.04 22.21
C GLU A 80 12.13 -3.29 23.54
N GLU A 81 12.51 -2.01 23.59
CA GLU A 81 12.28 -1.18 24.78
C GLU A 81 10.78 -0.91 25.00
N GLY A 82 10.02 -0.68 23.93
CA GLY A 82 8.56 -0.59 23.97
C GLY A 82 7.89 -1.83 24.56
N LYS A 83 8.37 -3.04 24.23
CA LYS A 83 7.88 -4.30 24.84
C LYS A 83 8.20 -4.39 26.33
N LYS A 84 9.39 -3.96 26.77
CA LYS A 84 9.76 -3.92 28.20
C LYS A 84 8.86 -2.96 28.97
N ILE A 85 8.66 -1.75 28.44
CA ILE A 85 7.76 -0.74 29.03
C ILE A 85 6.32 -1.27 29.08
N HIS A 86 5.82 -1.86 28.00
CA HIS A 86 4.50 -2.46 27.98
C HIS A 86 4.35 -3.55 29.05
N LYS A 87 5.32 -4.48 29.17
CA LYS A 87 5.30 -5.51 30.23
C LYS A 87 5.25 -4.89 31.64
N HIS A 88 6.00 -3.82 31.87
CA HIS A 88 6.00 -3.10 33.14
C HIS A 88 4.63 -2.45 33.43
N ILE A 89 4.02 -1.81 32.43
CA ILE A 89 2.66 -1.22 32.53
C ILE A 89 1.61 -2.28 32.90
N LEU A 90 1.72 -3.50 32.36
CA LEU A 90 0.78 -4.58 32.68
C LEU A 90 1.01 -5.10 34.10
N TRP A 91 2.26 -5.24 34.52
CA TRP A 91 2.61 -5.71 35.86
C TRP A 91 2.08 -4.77 36.95
N HIS A 92 2.22 -3.46 36.76
CA HIS A 92 1.76 -2.45 37.71
C HIS A 92 0.30 -2.01 37.52
N GLN A 93 -0.45 -2.64 36.61
CA GLN A 93 -1.86 -2.31 36.31
C GLN A 93 -2.12 -0.83 35.95
N ALA A 94 -1.09 -0.09 35.52
CA ALA A 94 -1.20 1.34 35.21
C ALA A 94 -2.18 1.65 34.06
N HIS A 95 -2.46 0.66 33.21
CA HIS A 95 -3.43 0.74 32.12
C HIS A 95 -4.89 0.81 32.60
N LEU A 96 -5.24 0.22 33.75
CA LEU A 96 -6.60 0.25 34.30
C LEU A 96 -7.02 1.67 34.72
N ASN A 97 -6.04 2.48 35.12
CA ASN A 97 -6.27 3.84 35.60
C ASN A 97 -6.21 4.89 34.48
N ASN A 98 -5.75 4.55 33.27
CA ASN A 98 -5.62 5.51 32.17
C ASN A 98 -5.80 4.84 30.78
N PRO A 99 -7.02 4.85 30.21
CA PRO A 99 -7.28 4.23 28.90
C PRO A 99 -6.50 4.90 27.75
N LYS A 100 -6.04 6.16 27.91
CA LYS A 100 -5.19 6.82 26.92
C LYS A 100 -3.83 6.15 26.77
N LEU A 101 -3.35 5.47 27.81
CA LEU A 101 -2.08 4.75 27.77
C LEU A 101 -2.16 3.55 26.82
N LEU A 102 -3.31 2.86 26.77
CA LEU A 102 -3.56 1.78 25.80
C LEU A 102 -3.58 2.32 24.37
N GLU A 103 -4.21 3.48 24.12
CA GLU A 103 -4.16 4.11 22.78
C GLU A 103 -2.73 4.42 22.34
N LYS A 104 -1.92 5.00 23.25
CA LYS A 104 -0.50 5.28 22.99
C LYS A 104 0.31 4.02 22.70
N LEU A 105 0.09 2.95 23.46
CA LEU A 105 0.76 1.67 23.23
C LEU A 105 0.38 1.08 21.86
N SER A 106 -0.90 1.09 21.48
CA SER A 106 -1.32 0.65 20.14
C SER A 106 -0.62 1.46 19.04
N LEU A 107 -0.56 2.79 19.17
CA LEU A 107 0.13 3.66 18.20
C LEU A 107 1.64 3.42 18.14
N MET A 108 2.28 3.12 19.27
CA MET A 108 3.70 2.75 19.33
C MET A 108 3.95 1.46 18.54
N TYR A 109 3.15 0.41 18.76
CA TYR A 109 3.28 -0.83 18.00
C TYR A 109 3.01 -0.63 16.50
N LEU A 110 2.03 0.19 16.12
CA LEU A 110 1.81 0.55 14.72
C LEU A 110 3.04 1.23 14.10
N SER A 111 3.67 2.15 14.83
CA SER A 111 4.90 2.87 14.41
C SER A 111 6.08 1.91 14.23
N CYS A 112 6.13 0.85 15.04
CA CYS A 112 7.12 -0.23 14.97
C CYS A 112 6.77 -1.34 13.96
N ASN A 113 5.71 -1.19 13.17
CA ASN A 113 5.23 -2.18 12.21
C ASN A 113 4.66 -3.49 12.81
N GLU A 114 4.30 -3.49 14.09
CA GLU A 114 3.74 -4.66 14.79
C GLU A 114 2.20 -4.59 14.83
N ILE A 115 1.56 -4.77 13.67
CA ILE A 115 0.10 -4.60 13.50
C ILE A 115 -0.69 -5.56 14.41
N TYR A 116 -0.24 -6.81 14.56
CA TYR A 116 -0.92 -7.80 15.39
C TYR A 116 -0.93 -7.40 16.87
N LEU A 117 0.20 -6.95 17.40
CA LEU A 117 0.29 -6.48 18.79
C LEU A 117 -0.52 -5.19 19.00
N ALA A 118 -0.45 -4.26 18.04
CA ALA A 118 -1.27 -3.06 18.08
C ALA A 118 -2.78 -3.39 18.12
N ARG A 119 -3.19 -4.39 17.32
CA ARG A 119 -4.57 -4.86 17.28
C ARG A 119 -5.01 -5.51 18.58
N PHE A 120 -4.17 -6.37 19.15
CA PHE A 120 -4.47 -7.02 20.42
C PHE A 120 -4.77 -6.01 21.52
N ILE A 121 -3.99 -4.93 21.61
CA ILE A 121 -4.24 -3.86 22.59
C ILE A 121 -5.47 -3.03 22.20
N PHE A 122 -5.67 -2.76 20.91
CA PHE A 122 -6.80 -1.99 20.41
C PHE A 122 -8.15 -2.62 20.79
N ASP A 123 -8.28 -3.95 20.70
CA ASP A 123 -9.52 -4.67 21.00
C ASP A 123 -9.90 -4.61 22.49
N GLU A 124 -8.96 -4.27 23.39
CA GLU A 124 -9.23 -4.09 24.82
C GLU A 124 -9.73 -2.67 25.15
N ILE A 125 -9.69 -1.73 24.20
CA ILE A 125 -10.12 -0.34 24.42
C ILE A 125 -11.63 -0.26 24.17
N PRO A 126 -12.47 0.01 25.20
CA PRO A 126 -13.93 -0.05 25.03
C PRO A 126 -14.48 0.98 24.03
N LYS A 127 -13.85 2.16 23.96
CA LYS A 127 -14.24 3.24 23.06
C LYS A 127 -12.99 3.92 22.49
N PRO A 128 -12.38 3.34 21.44
CA PRO A 128 -11.17 3.91 20.85
C PRO A 128 -11.47 5.24 20.17
N SER A 129 -10.51 6.16 20.20
CA SER A 129 -10.60 7.42 19.46
C SER A 129 -10.66 7.20 17.94
N ILE A 130 -11.37 8.07 17.22
CA ILE A 130 -11.37 8.10 15.74
C ILE A 130 -9.94 8.19 15.17
N PHE A 131 -9.04 8.85 15.89
CA PHE A 131 -7.63 8.92 15.53
C PHE A 131 -6.98 7.54 15.51
N LEU A 132 -7.12 6.77 16.59
CA LEU A 132 -6.57 5.42 16.68
C LEU A 132 -7.22 4.47 15.66
N CYS A 133 -8.54 4.54 15.47
CA CYS A 133 -9.22 3.76 14.43
C CYS A 133 -8.68 4.08 13.04
N ASN A 134 -8.51 5.35 12.70
CA ASN A 134 -7.93 5.77 11.42
C ASN A 134 -6.49 5.27 11.26
N ALA A 135 -5.69 5.24 12.34
CA ALA A 135 -4.34 4.69 12.32
C ALA A 135 -4.34 3.18 12.04
N MET A 136 -5.22 2.43 12.70
CA MET A 136 -5.39 0.98 12.48
C MET A 136 -5.88 0.67 11.06
N ILE A 137 -6.94 1.32 10.58
CA ILE A 137 -7.48 1.16 9.22
C ILE A 137 -6.39 1.46 8.19
N ARG A 138 -5.62 2.55 8.39
CA ARG A 138 -4.50 2.89 7.52
C ARG A 138 -3.41 1.81 7.54
N ALA A 139 -3.04 1.30 8.71
CA ALA A 139 -2.04 0.24 8.80
C ALA A 139 -2.47 -1.01 8.01
N TYR A 140 -3.72 -1.44 8.16
CA TYR A 140 -4.28 -2.55 7.39
C TYR A 140 -4.35 -2.27 5.88
N ALA A 141 -4.76 -1.07 5.48
CA ALA A 141 -4.91 -0.71 4.07
C ALA A 141 -3.57 -0.61 3.31
N TRP A 142 -2.45 -0.40 4.01
CA TRP A 142 -1.13 -0.25 3.37
C TRP A 142 -0.28 -1.51 3.42
N LYS A 143 -0.47 -2.36 4.43
CA LYS A 143 0.36 -3.55 4.65
C LYS A 143 -0.41 -4.87 4.53
N GLY A 144 -1.73 -4.79 4.37
CA GLY A 144 -2.63 -5.91 4.62
C GLY A 144 -2.71 -6.22 6.13
N PRO A 145 -3.66 -7.08 6.54
CA PRO A 145 -4.78 -7.66 5.78
C PRO A 145 -5.87 -6.62 5.42
N PHE A 146 -6.21 -6.49 4.14
CA PHE A 146 -7.10 -5.43 3.62
C PHE A 146 -8.56 -5.61 4.05
N ASP A 147 -9.01 -6.84 4.20
CA ASP A 147 -10.35 -7.21 4.67
C ASP A 147 -10.59 -6.71 6.10
N GLN A 148 -9.55 -6.73 6.95
CA GLN A 148 -9.63 -6.19 8.31
C GLN A 148 -9.77 -4.66 8.34
N ALA A 149 -9.28 -3.95 7.30
CA ALA A 149 -9.51 -2.51 7.18
C ALA A 149 -11.00 -2.21 6.97
N ILE A 150 -11.68 -3.01 6.15
CA ILE A 150 -13.11 -2.88 5.85
C ILE A 150 -13.94 -3.32 7.06
N ASP A 151 -13.60 -4.45 7.70
CA ASP A 151 -14.28 -4.91 8.92
C ASP A 151 -14.23 -3.86 10.04
N LEU A 152 -13.04 -3.27 10.26
CA LEU A 152 -12.85 -2.24 11.27
C LEU A 152 -13.64 -0.96 10.96
N TYR A 153 -13.79 -0.60 9.69
CA TYR A 153 -14.64 0.52 9.28
C TYR A 153 -16.11 0.30 9.65
N TYR A 154 -16.67 -0.88 9.34
CA TYR A 154 -18.06 -1.18 9.71
C TYR A 154 -18.25 -1.27 11.23
N ARG A 155 -17.25 -1.80 11.96
CA ARG A 155 -17.27 -1.80 13.43
C ARG A 155 -17.23 -0.39 14.02
N LEU A 156 -16.44 0.50 13.43
CA LEU A 156 -16.38 1.91 13.82
C LEU A 156 -17.77 2.57 13.68
N ILE A 157 -18.48 2.32 12.59
CA ILE A 157 -19.84 2.85 12.39
C ILE A 157 -20.83 2.19 13.37
N GLY A 158 -20.77 0.86 13.52
CA GLY A 158 -21.64 0.11 14.44
C GLY A 158 -21.47 0.48 15.91
N SER A 159 -20.32 1.04 16.29
CA SER A 159 -20.06 1.57 17.65
C SER A 159 -20.43 3.05 17.81
N GLY A 160 -21.03 3.68 16.79
CA GLY A 160 -21.45 5.08 16.80
C GLY A 160 -20.29 6.08 16.70
N ILE A 161 -19.09 5.63 16.33
CA ILE A 161 -17.96 6.53 16.05
C ILE A 161 -18.12 7.04 14.63
N VAL A 162 -18.20 8.37 14.47
CA VAL A 162 -18.42 9.00 13.16
C VAL A 162 -17.12 9.01 12.34
N PRO A 163 -17.08 8.41 11.13
CA PRO A 163 -15.94 8.52 10.23
C PRO A 163 -15.67 9.98 9.83
N ASN A 164 -14.42 10.31 9.55
CA ASN A 164 -14.05 11.62 9.03
C ASN A 164 -13.32 11.50 7.69
N LYS A 165 -12.93 12.65 7.10
CA LYS A 165 -12.26 12.69 5.80
C LYS A 165 -10.96 11.87 5.70
N TYR A 166 -10.35 11.50 6.83
CA TYR A 166 -9.14 10.67 6.86
C TYR A 166 -9.44 9.16 6.91
N THR A 167 -10.68 8.78 7.20
CA THR A 167 -11.12 7.37 7.24
C THR A 167 -11.31 6.81 5.83
N TYR A 168 -12.07 7.53 5.00
CA TYR A 168 -12.52 7.06 3.68
C TYR A 168 -11.38 6.69 2.71
N PRO A 169 -10.32 7.51 2.52
CA PRO A 169 -9.22 7.14 1.63
C PRO A 169 -8.56 5.81 1.97
N SER A 170 -8.42 5.53 3.27
CA SER A 170 -7.75 4.31 3.74
C SER A 170 -8.62 3.08 3.48
N VAL A 171 -9.92 3.13 3.79
CA VAL A 171 -10.82 1.99 3.56
C VAL A 171 -11.10 1.79 2.06
N LEU A 172 -11.22 2.86 1.26
CA LEU A 172 -11.39 2.77 -0.18
C LEU A 172 -10.18 2.14 -0.88
N LYS A 173 -8.96 2.39 -0.38
CA LYS A 173 -7.75 1.70 -0.84
C LYS A 173 -7.79 0.19 -0.57
N ALA A 174 -8.34 -0.22 0.57
CA ALA A 174 -8.54 -1.64 0.85
C ALA A 174 -9.56 -2.25 -0.13
N CYS A 175 -10.67 -1.55 -0.39
CA CYS A 175 -11.66 -1.97 -1.39
C CYS A 175 -11.06 -2.06 -2.80
N SER A 176 -10.24 -1.07 -3.20
CA SER A 176 -9.61 -1.06 -4.52
C SER A 176 -8.62 -2.22 -4.72
N THR A 177 -7.91 -2.58 -3.65
CA THR A 177 -6.96 -3.71 -3.66
C THR A 177 -7.66 -5.06 -3.68
N LEU A 178 -8.78 -5.19 -2.96
CA LEU A 178 -9.59 -6.41 -2.95
C LEU A 178 -10.58 -6.52 -4.12
N GLN A 179 -10.71 -5.46 -4.93
CA GLN A 179 -11.77 -5.32 -5.93
C GLN A 179 -13.19 -5.49 -5.33
N ALA A 180 -13.37 -5.03 -4.09
CA ALA A 180 -14.59 -5.11 -3.29
C ALA A 180 -15.56 -3.98 -3.69
N LEU A 181 -16.22 -4.13 -4.83
CA LEU A 181 -17.06 -3.08 -5.44
C LEU A 181 -18.31 -2.76 -4.63
N GLU A 182 -18.95 -3.78 -4.03
CA GLU A 182 -20.17 -3.60 -3.25
C GLU A 182 -19.87 -2.73 -2.02
N GLU A 183 -18.87 -3.14 -1.23
CA GLU A 183 -18.42 -2.39 -0.05
C GLU A 183 -17.92 -0.99 -0.42
N GLY A 184 -17.15 -0.87 -1.51
CA GLY A 184 -16.68 0.43 -2.01
C GLY A 184 -17.83 1.38 -2.37
N THR A 185 -18.93 0.85 -2.93
CA THR A 185 -20.12 1.62 -3.28
C THR A 185 -20.90 2.04 -2.04
N ASP A 186 -21.05 1.15 -1.07
CA ASP A 186 -21.68 1.48 0.22
C ASP A 186 -20.90 2.57 0.96
N ILE A 187 -19.57 2.46 0.99
CA ILE A 187 -18.67 3.46 1.58
C ILE A 187 -18.80 4.81 0.85
N HIS A 188 -18.90 4.81 -0.49
CA HIS A 188 -19.12 6.03 -1.26
C HIS A 188 -20.47 6.67 -0.90
N ASN A 189 -21.54 5.89 -0.83
CA ASN A 189 -22.86 6.38 -0.44
C ASN A 189 -22.85 6.98 0.97
N HIS A 190 -22.13 6.35 1.90
CA HIS A 190 -21.95 6.88 3.25
C HIS A 190 -21.12 8.17 3.27
N ALA A 191 -20.04 8.26 2.48
CA ALA A 191 -19.27 9.51 2.34
C ALA A 191 -20.14 10.66 1.83
N ARG A 192 -21.03 10.38 0.86
CA ARG A 192 -22.00 11.35 0.34
C ARG A 192 -23.04 11.75 1.40
N SER A 193 -23.58 10.83 2.19
CA SER A 193 -24.51 11.20 3.26
C SER A 193 -23.86 12.04 4.36
N MET A 194 -22.52 11.99 4.46
CA MET A 194 -21.73 12.83 5.36
C MET A 194 -21.34 14.19 4.76
N GLY A 195 -21.78 14.52 3.54
CA GLY A 195 -21.45 15.77 2.86
C GLY A 195 -19.99 15.87 2.42
N LEU A 196 -19.34 14.73 2.18
CA LEU A 196 -17.91 14.63 1.83
C LEU A 196 -17.69 14.28 0.34
N GLU A 197 -18.72 14.33 -0.49
CA GLU A 197 -18.68 13.96 -1.91
C GLU A 197 -17.77 14.86 -2.76
N CYS A 198 -17.58 16.12 -2.36
CA CYS A 198 -16.73 17.08 -3.07
C CYS A 198 -15.28 17.12 -2.55
N ASP A 199 -14.94 16.35 -1.51
CA ASP A 199 -13.57 16.34 -0.97
C ASP A 199 -12.63 15.66 -1.99
N VAL A 200 -11.58 16.39 -2.40
CA VAL A 200 -10.67 15.95 -3.46
C VAL A 200 -9.92 14.68 -3.08
N PHE A 201 -9.56 14.50 -1.80
CA PHE A 201 -8.85 13.31 -1.33
C PHE A 201 -9.74 12.07 -1.35
N ILE A 202 -10.99 12.22 -0.94
CA ILE A 202 -11.99 11.14 -1.01
C ILE A 202 -12.31 10.82 -2.47
N SER A 203 -12.60 11.84 -3.29
CA SER A 203 -12.91 11.69 -4.71
C SER A 203 -11.79 10.99 -5.48
N THR A 204 -10.54 11.35 -5.21
CA THR A 204 -9.37 10.69 -5.83
C THR A 204 -9.28 9.22 -5.42
N SER A 205 -9.56 8.89 -4.16
CA SER A 205 -9.58 7.51 -3.67
C SER A 205 -10.75 6.70 -4.27
N LEU A 206 -11.90 7.34 -4.49
CA LEU A 206 -13.04 6.76 -5.17
C LEU A 206 -12.75 6.49 -6.64
N ILE A 207 -12.04 7.39 -7.35
CA ILE A 207 -11.58 7.16 -8.72
C ILE A 207 -10.66 5.94 -8.77
N ASP A 208 -9.67 5.83 -7.89
CA ASP A 208 -8.79 4.64 -7.81
C ASP A 208 -9.59 3.35 -7.53
N MET A 209 -10.55 3.42 -6.61
CA MET A 209 -11.41 2.27 -6.27
C MET A 209 -12.27 1.84 -7.46
N TYR A 210 -13.04 2.74 -8.06
CA TYR A 210 -13.90 2.40 -9.19
C TYR A 210 -13.11 1.93 -10.41
N THR A 211 -11.97 2.57 -10.72
CA THR A 211 -11.11 2.12 -11.82
C THR A 211 -10.60 0.70 -11.59
N LYS A 212 -10.05 0.38 -10.42
CA LYS A 212 -9.55 -0.98 -10.13
C LYS A 212 -10.66 -2.04 -10.02
N CYS A 213 -11.88 -1.63 -9.70
CA CYS A 213 -13.07 -2.48 -9.72
C CYS A 213 -13.70 -2.62 -11.13
N GLY A 214 -13.08 -2.10 -12.19
CA GLY A 214 -13.58 -2.20 -13.57
C GLY A 214 -14.76 -1.27 -13.89
N ARG A 215 -15.05 -0.30 -13.02
CA ARG A 215 -16.19 0.63 -13.10
C ARG A 215 -15.74 2.02 -13.54
N LEU A 216 -15.09 2.08 -14.71
CA LEU A 216 -14.48 3.32 -15.21
C LEU A 216 -15.48 4.48 -15.40
N GLN A 217 -16.72 4.18 -15.79
CA GLN A 217 -17.74 5.23 -15.96
C GLN A 217 -18.11 5.89 -14.63
N ASP A 218 -18.22 5.13 -13.55
CA ASP A 218 -18.48 5.69 -12.22
C ASP A 218 -17.29 6.53 -11.73
N ALA A 219 -16.07 6.08 -12.03
CA ALA A 219 -14.87 6.87 -11.76
C ALA A 219 -14.90 8.23 -12.50
N ARG A 220 -15.32 8.25 -13.78
CA ARG A 220 -15.51 9.50 -14.54
C ARG A 220 -16.57 10.40 -13.91
N GLN A 221 -17.68 9.84 -13.43
CA GLN A 221 -18.73 10.63 -12.77
C GLN A 221 -18.21 11.30 -11.50
N VAL A 222 -17.46 10.55 -10.67
CA VAL A 222 -16.80 11.12 -9.49
C VAL A 222 -15.81 12.22 -9.91
N PHE A 223 -15.00 11.97 -10.94
CA PHE A 223 -14.05 12.96 -11.45
C PHE A 223 -14.73 14.25 -11.93
N ILE A 224 -15.89 14.17 -12.58
CA ILE A 224 -16.66 15.33 -13.06
C ILE A 224 -17.22 16.18 -11.89
N GLN A 225 -17.51 15.55 -10.75
CA GLN A 225 -18.02 16.25 -9.56
C GLN A 225 -16.96 17.06 -8.80
N ILE A 226 -15.66 16.81 -9.05
CA ILE A 226 -14.57 17.55 -8.42
C ILE A 226 -14.54 18.99 -8.97
N THR A 227 -14.76 19.98 -8.09
CA THR A 227 -14.75 21.40 -8.47
C THR A 227 -13.33 21.91 -8.72
N ASN A 228 -12.40 21.62 -7.81
CA ASN A 228 -11.00 22.04 -7.89
C ASN A 228 -10.09 20.83 -8.09
N ARG A 229 -9.94 20.41 -9.35
CA ARG A 229 -9.09 19.27 -9.73
C ARG A 229 -7.62 19.63 -9.57
N ASP A 230 -6.91 18.83 -8.79
CA ASP A 230 -5.46 18.92 -8.66
C ASP A 230 -4.75 17.86 -9.49
N VAL A 231 -3.41 17.93 -9.56
CA VAL A 231 -2.57 16.95 -10.27
C VAL A 231 -2.85 15.50 -9.84
N VAL A 232 -3.24 15.25 -8.59
CA VAL A 232 -3.47 13.89 -8.07
C VAL A 232 -4.76 13.32 -8.65
N SER A 233 -5.83 14.10 -8.69
CA SER A 233 -7.11 13.70 -9.29
C SER A 233 -7.00 13.43 -10.80
N TRP A 234 -6.24 14.26 -11.55
CA TRP A 234 -5.94 14.02 -12.97
C TRP A 234 -5.14 12.72 -13.16
N ASN A 235 -4.10 12.52 -12.34
CA ASN A 235 -3.27 11.32 -12.41
C ASN A 235 -4.07 10.05 -12.13
N ALA A 236 -5.01 10.08 -11.19
CA ALA A 236 -5.90 8.94 -10.93
C ALA A 236 -6.72 8.59 -12.18
N MET A 237 -7.21 9.60 -12.91
CA MET A 237 -8.02 9.37 -14.11
C MET A 237 -7.19 8.89 -15.31
N VAL A 238 -6.00 9.46 -15.52
CA VAL A 238 -5.03 9.02 -16.55
C VAL A 238 -4.60 7.57 -16.29
N ALA A 239 -4.18 7.25 -15.06
CA ALA A 239 -3.79 5.90 -14.67
C ALA A 239 -4.95 4.92 -14.79
N GLY A 240 -6.16 5.33 -14.41
CA GLY A 240 -7.38 4.55 -14.56
C GLY A 240 -7.69 4.19 -16.02
N CYS A 241 -7.57 5.15 -16.94
CA CYS A 241 -7.72 4.89 -18.38
C CYS A 241 -6.60 3.98 -18.90
N SER A 242 -5.36 4.20 -18.46
CA SER A 242 -4.21 3.36 -18.83
C SER A 242 -4.38 1.92 -18.36
N LEU A 243 -4.93 1.69 -17.16
CA LEU A 243 -5.20 0.36 -16.63
C LEU A 243 -6.17 -0.45 -17.51
N HIS A 244 -7.10 0.24 -18.16
CA HIS A 244 -8.08 -0.38 -19.08
C HIS A 244 -7.63 -0.36 -20.55
N GLY A 245 -6.38 0.07 -20.83
CA GLY A 245 -5.86 0.14 -22.20
C GLY A 245 -6.51 1.23 -23.07
N LEU A 246 -7.21 2.20 -22.49
CA LEU A 246 -7.92 3.25 -23.21
C LEU A 246 -6.99 4.41 -23.56
N TYR A 247 -6.17 4.21 -24.59
CA TYR A 247 -5.15 5.16 -25.01
C TYR A 247 -5.70 6.55 -25.33
N VAL A 248 -6.75 6.62 -26.14
CA VAL A 248 -7.34 7.90 -26.58
C VAL A 248 -7.85 8.71 -25.40
N ASP A 249 -8.53 8.05 -24.45
CA ASP A 249 -9.02 8.70 -23.25
C ASP A 249 -7.87 9.16 -22.33
N ALA A 250 -6.86 8.31 -22.12
CA ALA A 250 -5.73 8.63 -21.24
C ALA A 250 -4.94 9.85 -21.77
N VAL A 251 -4.70 9.91 -23.08
CA VAL A 251 -4.06 11.07 -23.73
C VAL A 251 -5.00 12.28 -23.75
N GLY A 252 -6.31 12.06 -23.90
CA GLY A 252 -7.33 13.11 -23.79
C GLY A 252 -7.31 13.81 -22.43
N PHE A 253 -7.36 13.04 -21.34
CA PHE A 253 -7.25 13.60 -19.98
C PHE A 253 -5.90 14.29 -19.73
N LEU A 254 -4.80 13.77 -20.28
CA LEU A 254 -3.50 14.43 -20.20
C LEU A 254 -3.48 15.79 -20.90
N HIS A 255 -4.10 15.89 -22.08
CA HIS A 255 -4.22 17.16 -22.79
C HIS A 255 -5.16 18.13 -22.09
N GLU A 256 -6.28 17.65 -21.55
CA GLU A 256 -7.22 18.47 -20.80
C GLU A 256 -6.55 19.06 -19.54
N MET A 257 -5.82 18.23 -18.78
CA MET A 257 -4.99 18.66 -17.65
C MET A 257 -4.05 19.82 -18.03
N GLN A 258 -3.34 19.69 -19.15
CA GLN A 258 -2.44 20.73 -19.65
C GLN A 258 -3.19 21.99 -20.08
N SER A 259 -4.35 21.86 -20.73
CA SER A 259 -5.18 22.99 -21.18
C SER A 259 -5.72 23.82 -20.01
N GLN A 260 -5.93 23.18 -18.85
CA GLN A 260 -6.31 23.85 -17.60
C GLN A 260 -5.10 24.42 -16.83
N GLY A 261 -3.90 24.44 -17.45
CA GLY A 261 -2.69 25.01 -16.84
C GLY A 261 -2.04 24.11 -15.77
N ILE A 262 -2.49 22.87 -15.62
CA ILE A 262 -1.93 21.94 -14.64
C ILE A 262 -0.80 21.15 -15.30
N ALA A 263 0.42 21.32 -14.79
CA ALA A 263 1.60 20.69 -15.36
C ALA A 263 1.70 19.19 -15.00
N PRO A 264 1.91 18.28 -15.97
CA PRO A 264 2.21 16.88 -15.71
C PRO A 264 3.44 16.71 -14.81
N ASN A 265 3.36 15.79 -13.85
CA ASN A 265 4.46 15.44 -12.96
C ASN A 265 4.97 14.01 -13.21
N SER A 266 5.92 13.55 -12.41
CA SER A 266 6.50 12.20 -12.53
C SER A 266 5.43 11.09 -12.41
N SER A 267 4.45 11.25 -11.52
CA SER A 267 3.32 10.31 -11.40
C SER A 267 2.42 10.30 -12.64
N THR A 268 2.21 11.45 -13.30
CA THR A 268 1.49 11.52 -14.57
C THR A 268 2.19 10.70 -15.66
N VAL A 269 3.52 10.86 -15.75
CA VAL A 269 4.36 10.11 -16.71
C VAL A 269 4.27 8.61 -16.46
N VAL A 270 4.46 8.18 -15.22
CA VAL A 270 4.36 6.75 -14.85
C VAL A 270 2.97 6.20 -15.15
N GLY A 271 1.92 7.01 -14.98
CA GLY A 271 0.54 6.63 -15.26
C GLY A 271 0.21 6.46 -16.76
N ILE A 272 0.84 7.23 -17.66
CA ILE A 272 0.52 7.20 -19.10
C ILE A 272 1.40 6.23 -19.91
N LEU A 273 2.65 5.99 -19.49
CA LEU A 273 3.59 5.17 -20.23
C LEU A 273 3.13 3.72 -20.50
N PRO A 274 2.43 3.03 -19.58
CA PRO A 274 1.96 1.67 -19.84
C PRO A 274 1.07 1.58 -21.09
N VAL A 275 0.04 2.43 -21.20
CA VAL A 275 -0.87 2.40 -22.36
C VAL A 275 -0.20 2.86 -23.66
N VAL A 276 0.80 3.74 -23.59
CA VAL A 276 1.65 4.09 -24.74
C VAL A 276 2.44 2.88 -25.22
N GLY A 277 2.98 2.08 -24.30
CA GLY A 277 3.69 0.83 -24.60
C GLY A 277 2.77 -0.22 -25.21
N GLU A 278 1.60 -0.48 -24.59
CA GLU A 278 0.62 -1.46 -25.08
C GLU A 278 0.10 -1.12 -26.48
N THR A 279 -0.08 0.16 -26.80
CA THR A 279 -0.49 0.62 -28.14
C THR A 279 0.67 0.79 -29.12
N LYS A 280 1.89 0.46 -28.73
CA LYS A 280 3.12 0.61 -29.53
C LYS A 280 3.30 2.02 -30.10
N ALA A 281 2.84 3.03 -29.36
CA ALA A 281 2.86 4.44 -29.78
C ALA A 281 4.25 5.08 -29.57
N LEU A 282 5.27 4.55 -30.25
CA LEU A 282 6.69 4.88 -30.04
C LEU A 282 7.00 6.38 -30.20
N LYS A 283 6.33 7.08 -31.14
CA LYS A 283 6.55 8.52 -31.34
C LYS A 283 6.14 9.32 -30.10
N GLN A 284 4.98 9.00 -29.53
CA GLN A 284 4.49 9.60 -28.29
C GLN A 284 5.36 9.20 -27.11
N GLY A 285 5.77 7.93 -27.03
CA GLY A 285 6.72 7.45 -26.02
C GLY A 285 8.04 8.24 -26.02
N LYS A 286 8.61 8.49 -27.20
CA LYS A 286 9.81 9.34 -27.35
C LYS A 286 9.55 10.79 -26.94
N SER A 287 8.39 11.37 -27.29
CA SER A 287 8.02 12.72 -26.86
C SER A 287 7.91 12.83 -25.34
N ILE A 288 7.28 11.84 -24.68
CA ILE A 288 7.17 11.77 -23.22
C ILE A 288 8.56 11.61 -22.60
N HIS A 289 9.42 10.75 -23.15
CA HIS A 289 10.79 10.60 -22.67
C HIS A 289 11.59 11.91 -22.76
N CYS A 290 11.50 12.65 -23.88
CA CYS A 290 12.10 13.98 -23.99
C CYS A 290 11.55 14.96 -22.96
N PHE A 291 10.25 14.90 -22.66
CA PHE A 291 9.66 15.70 -21.58
C PHE A 291 10.25 15.34 -20.21
N CYS A 292 10.46 14.05 -19.90
CA CYS A 292 11.11 13.62 -18.67
C CYS A 292 12.53 14.19 -18.53
N LEU A 293 13.33 14.07 -19.59
CA LEU A 293 14.71 14.59 -19.61
C LEU A 293 14.76 16.10 -19.37
N ARG A 294 13.85 16.86 -19.99
CA ARG A 294 13.76 18.33 -19.81
C ARG A 294 13.31 18.75 -18.42
N ARG A 295 12.61 17.87 -17.70
CA ARG A 295 12.11 18.11 -16.34
C ARG A 295 12.93 17.41 -15.27
N PHE A 296 14.01 16.72 -15.65
CA PHE A 296 14.85 15.91 -14.76
C PHE A 296 14.05 14.86 -13.98
N PHE A 297 13.01 14.28 -14.59
CA PHE A 297 12.19 13.25 -13.95
C PHE A 297 12.84 11.87 -13.98
N ASP A 298 13.83 11.64 -14.82
CA ASP A 298 14.60 10.41 -14.89
C ASP A 298 15.80 10.39 -13.93
N GLU A 299 16.21 11.55 -13.43
CA GLU A 299 17.21 11.67 -12.36
C GLU A 299 16.59 11.19 -11.03
N ASP A 300 17.22 10.19 -10.41
CA ASP A 300 16.86 9.59 -9.11
C ASP A 300 15.43 9.03 -8.96
N ASN A 301 14.64 8.96 -10.03
CA ASN A 301 13.31 8.35 -10.00
C ASN A 301 13.28 6.99 -10.72
N ILE A 302 13.54 5.92 -9.94
CA ILE A 302 13.51 4.54 -10.45
C ILE A 302 12.16 4.17 -11.10
N LEU A 303 11.04 4.75 -10.64
CA LEU A 303 9.71 4.45 -11.17
C LEU A 303 9.54 4.98 -12.60
N VAL A 304 9.94 6.23 -12.85
CA VAL A 304 9.91 6.83 -14.20
C VAL A 304 10.82 6.06 -15.14
N SER A 305 12.05 5.80 -14.73
CA SER A 305 13.02 5.07 -15.55
C SER A 305 12.58 3.64 -15.85
N THR A 306 11.95 2.95 -14.89
CA THR A 306 11.40 1.60 -15.10
C THR A 306 10.18 1.62 -16.03
N ALA A 307 9.30 2.63 -15.91
CA ALA A 307 8.15 2.79 -16.81
C ALA A 307 8.57 3.13 -18.26
N LEU A 308 9.61 3.96 -18.43
CA LEU A 308 10.18 4.27 -19.74
C LEU A 308 10.80 3.02 -20.37
N LEU A 309 11.54 2.24 -19.59
CA LEU A 309 12.10 0.97 -20.01
C LEU A 309 11.01 0.01 -20.51
N ASP A 310 9.95 -0.20 -19.72
CA ASP A 310 8.82 -1.08 -20.08
C ASP A 310 8.14 -0.60 -21.38
N MET A 311 7.90 0.70 -21.50
CA MET A 311 7.30 1.29 -22.70
C MET A 311 8.16 1.06 -23.95
N TYR A 312 9.47 1.29 -23.88
CA TYR A 312 10.38 1.03 -25.01
C TYR A 312 10.48 -0.44 -25.36
N ALA A 313 10.50 -1.31 -24.35
CA ALA A 313 10.49 -2.76 -24.55
C ALA A 313 9.22 -3.22 -25.29
N LYS A 314 8.03 -2.75 -24.87
CA LYS A 314 6.75 -3.04 -25.53
C LYS A 314 6.64 -2.47 -26.94
N CYS A 315 7.30 -1.33 -27.19
CA CYS A 315 7.45 -0.76 -28.53
C CYS A 315 8.55 -1.45 -29.37
N GLU A 316 9.09 -2.59 -28.93
CA GLU A 316 10.14 -3.36 -29.61
C GLU A 316 11.45 -2.56 -29.84
N SER A 317 11.66 -1.51 -29.06
CA SER A 317 12.83 -0.64 -29.14
C SER A 317 13.86 -0.98 -28.06
N LEU A 318 14.32 -2.23 -28.06
CA LEU A 318 15.18 -2.79 -27.02
C LEU A 318 16.51 -2.05 -26.83
N GLY A 319 17.02 -1.37 -27.85
CA GLY A 319 18.21 -0.53 -27.73
C GLY A 319 18.05 0.56 -26.67
N TYR A 320 16.93 1.30 -26.70
CA TYR A 320 16.63 2.32 -25.69
C TYR A 320 16.33 1.69 -24.33
N ALA A 321 15.56 0.59 -24.30
CA ALA A 321 15.26 -0.11 -23.05
C ALA A 321 16.54 -0.56 -22.31
N ARG A 322 17.53 -1.11 -23.03
CA ARG A 322 18.84 -1.51 -22.49
C ARG A 322 19.66 -0.33 -21.97
N ILE A 323 19.67 0.79 -22.70
CA ILE A 323 20.39 2.00 -22.25
C ILE A 323 19.82 2.47 -20.92
N ILE A 324 18.49 2.55 -20.81
CA ILE A 324 17.82 2.96 -19.56
C ILE A 324 18.09 1.94 -18.45
N PHE A 325 17.95 0.63 -18.74
CA PHE A 325 18.23 -0.43 -17.78
C PHE A 325 19.63 -0.31 -17.18
N ASN A 326 20.65 -0.11 -18.02
CA ASN A 326 22.04 0.01 -17.59
C ASN A 326 22.27 1.24 -16.71
N LYS A 327 21.59 2.36 -16.99
CA LYS A 327 21.68 3.60 -16.19
C LYS A 327 21.05 3.48 -14.80
N ILE A 328 20.01 2.67 -14.61
CA ILE A 328 19.34 2.52 -13.31
C ILE A 328 20.28 1.84 -12.30
N SER A 329 20.55 2.49 -11.15
CA SER A 329 21.31 1.94 -10.04
C SER A 329 20.87 2.54 -8.70
N PRO A 330 20.52 1.73 -7.67
CA PRO A 330 20.36 0.27 -7.70
C PRO A 330 19.09 -0.15 -8.47
N LYS A 331 19.09 -1.36 -9.02
CA LYS A 331 17.92 -1.95 -9.70
C LYS A 331 17.06 -2.71 -8.69
N ASN A 332 15.74 -2.56 -8.76
CA ASN A 332 14.79 -3.35 -7.96
C ASN A 332 14.18 -4.49 -8.80
N GLU A 333 13.42 -5.39 -8.16
CA GLU A 333 12.78 -6.54 -8.82
C GLU A 333 11.90 -6.13 -10.01
N VAL A 334 11.23 -4.97 -9.93
CA VAL A 334 10.37 -4.46 -11.01
C VAL A 334 11.21 -4.07 -12.23
N THR A 335 12.35 -3.39 -12.04
CA THR A 335 13.27 -3.03 -13.13
C THR A 335 13.81 -4.26 -13.85
N TRP A 336 14.21 -5.29 -13.09
CA TRP A 336 14.68 -6.56 -13.67
C TRP A 336 13.55 -7.27 -14.43
N SER A 337 12.38 -7.39 -13.82
CA SER A 337 11.21 -8.05 -14.42
C SER A 337 10.79 -7.39 -15.73
N ALA A 338 10.82 -6.05 -15.80
CA ALA A 338 10.47 -5.30 -17.01
C ALA A 338 11.45 -5.56 -18.16
N MET A 339 12.76 -5.61 -17.88
CA MET A 339 13.77 -5.88 -18.91
C MET A 339 13.73 -7.33 -19.41
N ILE A 340 13.58 -8.28 -18.48
CA ILE A 340 13.42 -9.70 -18.84
C ILE A 340 12.14 -9.88 -19.67
N GLY A 341 11.02 -9.30 -19.24
CA GLY A 341 9.77 -9.32 -19.98
C GLY A 341 9.90 -8.74 -21.39
N GLY A 342 10.65 -7.63 -21.53
CA GLY A 342 10.98 -7.03 -22.81
C GLY A 342 11.71 -7.96 -23.78
N TYR A 343 12.74 -8.67 -23.29
CA TYR A 343 13.44 -9.66 -24.12
C TYR A 343 12.52 -10.81 -24.54
N VAL A 344 11.70 -11.32 -23.63
CA VAL A 344 10.73 -12.39 -23.92
C VAL A 344 9.73 -11.94 -24.99
N GLN A 345 9.21 -10.71 -24.90
CA GLN A 345 8.26 -10.17 -25.86
C GLN A 345 8.88 -9.97 -27.26
N CYS A 346 10.19 -9.72 -27.35
CA CYS A 346 10.91 -9.59 -28.61
C CYS A 346 11.58 -10.91 -29.06
N GLU A 347 11.18 -12.06 -28.49
CA GLU A 347 11.68 -13.39 -28.82
C GLU A 347 13.20 -13.60 -28.58
N MET A 348 13.82 -12.75 -27.75
CA MET A 348 15.24 -12.82 -27.37
C MET A 348 15.44 -13.67 -26.09
N MET A 349 15.14 -14.96 -26.21
CA MET A 349 15.03 -15.85 -25.05
C MET A 349 16.35 -16.11 -24.32
N LEU A 350 17.47 -16.16 -25.04
CA LEU A 350 18.78 -16.40 -24.44
C LEU A 350 19.19 -15.23 -23.53
N GLU A 351 19.01 -14.00 -24.02
CA GLU A 351 19.28 -12.78 -23.27
C GLU A 351 18.38 -12.66 -22.03
N ALA A 352 17.12 -13.06 -22.15
CA ALA A 352 16.19 -13.13 -21.03
C ALA A 352 16.68 -14.09 -19.93
N LEU A 353 17.13 -15.30 -20.30
CA LEU A 353 17.65 -16.31 -19.37
C LEU A 353 18.96 -15.88 -18.71
N VAL A 354 19.88 -15.28 -19.48
CA VAL A 354 21.13 -14.72 -18.95
C VAL A 354 20.85 -13.63 -17.91
N LEU A 355 19.95 -12.70 -18.24
CA LEU A 355 19.60 -11.61 -17.34
C LEU A 355 18.89 -12.12 -16.07
N PHE A 356 18.05 -13.15 -16.19
CA PHE A 356 17.45 -13.83 -15.05
C PHE A 356 18.50 -14.51 -14.15
N GLY A 357 19.51 -15.15 -14.73
CA GLY A 357 20.64 -15.70 -13.98
C GLY A 357 21.34 -14.63 -13.12
N HIS A 358 21.57 -13.44 -13.67
CA HIS A 358 22.13 -12.31 -12.91
C HIS A 358 21.20 -11.81 -11.79
N LEU A 359 19.88 -11.83 -11.99
CA LEU A 359 18.93 -11.46 -10.94
C LEU A 359 19.01 -12.42 -9.74
N MET A 360 19.02 -13.73 -10.01
CA MET A 360 19.08 -14.78 -8.98
C MET A 360 20.38 -14.72 -8.17
N LEU A 361 21.48 -14.32 -8.80
CA LEU A 361 22.78 -14.14 -8.12
C LEU A 361 22.83 -12.87 -7.26
N ASN A 362 22.14 -11.80 -7.67
CA ASN A 362 22.19 -10.52 -6.98
C ASN A 362 21.16 -10.36 -5.86
N SER A 363 20.14 -11.23 -5.77
CA SER A 363 19.03 -10.97 -4.84
C SER A 363 18.20 -12.21 -4.50
N ASN A 364 17.71 -12.27 -3.24
CA ASN A 364 16.79 -13.29 -2.71
C ASN A 364 15.33 -13.07 -3.23
N MET A 365 15.16 -12.73 -4.51
CA MET A 365 13.92 -12.18 -5.10
C MET A 365 13.35 -13.17 -6.11
N ALA A 366 12.24 -13.84 -5.79
CA ALA A 366 11.76 -15.01 -6.54
C ALA A 366 10.39 -14.86 -7.21
N SER A 367 9.49 -13.97 -6.76
CA SER A 367 8.06 -14.20 -7.02
C SER A 367 7.57 -13.75 -8.41
N THR A 368 7.86 -12.53 -8.87
CA THR A 368 7.32 -12.02 -10.15
C THR A 368 8.18 -12.44 -11.35
N SER A 369 9.48 -12.56 -11.12
CA SER A 369 10.46 -12.91 -12.15
C SER A 369 10.28 -14.35 -12.64
N LEU A 370 9.89 -15.27 -11.75
CA LEU A 370 9.54 -16.65 -12.12
C LEU A 370 8.34 -16.71 -13.09
N ALA A 371 7.31 -15.88 -12.89
CA ALA A 371 6.13 -15.89 -13.76
C ALA A 371 6.43 -15.39 -15.19
N CYS A 372 7.34 -14.44 -15.35
CA CYS A 372 7.82 -13.99 -16.66
C CYS A 372 8.65 -15.07 -17.37
N VAL A 373 9.53 -15.75 -16.64
CA VAL A 373 10.35 -16.85 -17.21
C VAL A 373 9.50 -18.08 -17.52
N LEU A 374 8.50 -18.43 -16.70
CA LEU A 374 7.58 -19.54 -17.01
C LEU A 374 6.80 -19.31 -18.31
N ARG A 375 6.36 -18.07 -18.58
CA ARG A 375 5.76 -17.71 -19.87
C ARG A 375 6.74 -17.92 -21.03
N ALA A 376 8.00 -17.56 -20.81
CA ALA A 376 9.06 -17.71 -21.79
C ALA A 376 9.47 -19.19 -22.02
N CYS A 377 9.41 -20.02 -20.98
CA CYS A 377 9.61 -21.47 -21.09
C CYS A 377 8.43 -22.17 -21.76
N ALA A 378 7.20 -21.70 -21.53
CA ALA A 378 6.01 -22.22 -22.20
C ALA A 378 6.05 -21.95 -23.71
N SER A 379 6.45 -20.75 -24.14
CA SER A 379 6.59 -20.43 -25.56
C SER A 379 7.69 -21.23 -26.27
N LEU A 380 8.80 -21.53 -25.58
CA LEU A 380 9.83 -22.47 -26.05
C LEU A 380 9.30 -23.90 -26.25
N ALA A 381 8.43 -24.38 -25.36
CA ALA A 381 7.84 -25.71 -25.47
C ALA A 381 6.86 -25.81 -26.65
N ASP A 382 6.16 -24.73 -26.97
CA ASP A 382 5.27 -24.64 -28.14
C ASP A 382 6.07 -24.51 -29.46
N LEU A 383 7.15 -23.72 -29.48
CA LEU A 383 8.08 -23.65 -30.62
C LEU A 383 8.71 -25.02 -30.95
N LYS A 384 9.08 -25.81 -29.93
CA LYS A 384 9.59 -27.18 -30.12
C LYS A 384 8.54 -28.17 -30.63
N LYS A 385 7.24 -27.91 -30.41
CA LYS A 385 6.14 -28.74 -30.95
C LYS A 385 5.80 -28.39 -32.41
N GLY A 386 6.04 -27.15 -32.84
CA GLY A 386 5.84 -26.70 -34.23
C GLY A 386 6.85 -27.26 -35.25
N TRP A 387 7.97 -27.83 -34.80
CA TRP A 387 9.04 -28.37 -35.65
C TRP A 387 8.83 -29.83 -36.10
N LYS A 388 7.62 -30.38 -35.99
CA LYS A 388 7.32 -31.80 -36.30
C LYS A 388 6.35 -32.07 -37.45
N HIS A 389 6.11 -31.11 -38.34
CA HIS A 389 5.38 -31.34 -39.60
C HIS A 389 6.13 -30.84 -40.81
#